data_AF-A0A483WFQ0-F1
#
_entry.id   AF-A0A483WFQ0-F1
#
_cell.length_a   1.000
_cell.length_b   1.000
_cell.length_c   1.000
_cell.angle_alpha   90.00
_cell.angle_beta   90.00
_cell.angle_gamma   90.00
#
_symmetry.space_group_name_H-M   'P 1'
#
loop_
_entity.id
_entity.type
_entity.pdbx_description
1 polymer ?
#
loop_
_entity_poly.entity_id
_entity_poly.type
_entity_poly.pdbx_seq_one_letter_code
_entity_poly.pdbx_strand_id
1 'polypeptide(L)' 'ARVSNDVMNITILSQTPWLMLFRMQGESFLCLEPQSHPVNAHNMDGQPGLRVLGAGEKLNFSLKIIIEGA' A
#
# COMPACT_ATOMS: atom_id res chain seq x y z
N ALA A 1 0.77 -0.06 -7.77
CA ALA A 1 1.99 -0.88 -7.86
C ALA A 1 1.76 -2.01 -8.84
N ARG A 2 2.75 -2.40 -9.65
CA ARG A 2 2.65 -3.55 -10.57
C ARG A 2 3.86 -4.46 -10.35
N VAL A 3 3.61 -5.76 -10.30
CA VAL A 3 4.63 -6.82 -10.33
C VAL A 3 4.31 -7.77 -11.47
N SER A 4 5.34 -8.28 -12.12
CA SER A 4 5.24 -9.12 -13.30
C SER A 4 6.19 -10.30 -13.18
N ASN A 5 5.77 -11.46 -13.69
CA ASN A 5 6.63 -12.59 -14.02
C ASN A 5 6.21 -13.17 -15.38
N ASP A 6 6.82 -14.28 -15.80
CA ASP A 6 6.56 -14.90 -17.10
C ASP A 6 5.16 -15.54 -17.23
N VAL A 7 4.38 -15.57 -16.15
CA VAL A 7 3.04 -16.18 -16.11
C VAL A 7 1.96 -15.11 -16.08
N MET A 8 2.17 -14.04 -15.31
CA MET A 8 1.13 -13.07 -15.01
C MET A 8 1.68 -11.69 -14.63
N ASN A 9 0.80 -10.70 -14.76
CA ASN A 9 0.95 -9.36 -14.24
C ASN A 9 -0.07 -9.16 -13.11
N ILE A 10 0.39 -8.66 -11.97
CA ILE A 10 -0.46 -8.28 -10.84
C ILE A 10 -0.33 -6.77 -10.63
N THR A 11 -1.44 -6.06 -10.73
CA THR A 11 -1.51 -4.61 -10.44
C THR A 11 -2.40 -4.36 -9.23
N ILE A 12 -1.85 -3.64 -8.25
CA ILE A 12 -2.59 -3.14 -7.09
C ILE A 12 -2.84 -1.64 -7.27
N LEU A 13 -4.10 -1.24 -7.23
CA LEU A 13 -4.56 0.14 -7.24
C LEU A 13 -5.15 0.49 -5.85
N SER A 14 -4.79 1.66 -5.34
CA SER A 14 -5.24 2.18 -4.05
C SER A 14 -5.31 3.71 -4.12
N GLN A 15 -6.14 4.35 -3.28
CA GLN A 15 -6.11 5.81 -3.12
C GLN A 15 -4.95 6.31 -2.23
N THR A 16 -4.19 5.40 -1.64
CA THR A 16 -3.12 5.72 -0.69
C THR A 16 -1.80 6.05 -1.41
N PRO A 17 -1.07 7.11 -1.03
CA PRO A 17 0.07 7.57 -1.83
C PRO A 17 1.42 6.97 -1.41
N TRP A 18 1.50 6.22 -0.31
CA TRP A 18 2.71 5.48 0.06
C TRP A 18 2.59 4.00 -0.31
N LEU A 19 3.73 3.38 -0.63
CA LEU A 19 3.85 1.95 -0.88
C LEU A 19 5.07 1.44 -0.11
N MET A 20 4.86 0.50 0.80
CA MET A 20 5.94 -0.30 1.36
C MET A 20 6.14 -1.55 0.49
N LEU A 21 7.40 -1.84 0.18
CA LEU A 21 7.83 -3.07 -0.47
C LEU A 21 8.63 -3.87 0.54
N PHE A 22 8.16 -5.06 0.87
CA PHE A 22 8.87 -5.99 1.74
C PHE A 22 9.09 -7.32 1.05
N ARG A 23 10.25 -7.93 1.29
CA ARG A 23 10.56 -9.29 0.87
C ARG A 23 11.40 -9.94 1.94
N MET A 24 10.92 -11.06 2.48
CA MET A 24 11.71 -11.86 3.41
C MET A 24 12.85 -12.55 2.64
N GLN A 25 14.07 -12.47 3.18
CA GLN A 25 15.23 -13.11 2.56
C GLN A 25 15.05 -14.63 2.56
N GLY A 26 15.28 -15.27 1.42
CA GLY A 26 15.15 -16.73 1.26
C GLY A 26 13.74 -17.21 0.92
N GLU A 27 12.74 -16.34 0.99
CA GLU A 27 11.35 -16.71 0.73
C GLU A 27 10.89 -16.32 -0.68
N SER A 28 9.99 -17.14 -1.25
CA SER A 28 9.45 -16.95 -2.60
C SER A 28 8.17 -16.11 -2.61
N PHE A 29 8.12 -15.05 -1.81
CA PHE A 29 7.02 -14.08 -1.81
C PHE A 29 7.53 -12.66 -1.66
N LEU A 30 6.71 -11.68 -2.04
CA LEU A 30 6.93 -10.28 -1.70
C LEU A 30 5.60 -9.65 -1.28
N CYS A 31 5.68 -8.57 -0.52
CA CYS A 31 4.55 -7.78 -0.07
C CYS A 31 4.56 -6.43 -0.78
N LEU A 32 3.43 -6.10 -1.40
CA LEU A 32 3.13 -4.75 -1.90
C LEU A 32 2.08 -4.16 -0.98
N GLU A 33 2.46 -3.16 -0.19
CA GLU A 33 1.64 -2.64 0.90
C GLU A 33 1.33 -1.15 0.68
N PRO A 34 0.21 -0.81 0.02
CA PRO A 34 -0.25 0.57 -0.05
C PRO A 34 -0.61 1.10 1.34
N GLN A 35 -0.08 2.26 1.72
CA GLN A 35 -0.21 2.83 3.07
C GLN A 35 -0.68 4.29 3.01
N SER A 36 -1.56 4.68 3.93
CA SER A 36 -2.09 6.05 4.01
C SER A 36 -1.09 7.07 4.53
N HIS A 37 0.02 6.64 5.12
CA HIS A 37 1.09 7.46 5.69
C HIS A 37 2.40 6.64 5.69
N PRO A 38 3.58 7.28 5.77
CA PRO A 38 4.85 6.56 5.85
C PRO A 38 5.06 5.93 7.23
N VAL A 39 6.02 5.00 7.29
CA VAL A 39 6.54 4.49 8.57
C VAL A 39 6.97 5.66 9.46
N ASN A 40 6.65 5.55 10.75
CA ASN A 40 7.00 6.55 11.77
C ASN A 40 6.32 7.92 11.62
N ALA A 41 5.27 8.06 10.79
CA ALA A 41 4.59 9.35 10.55
C ALA A 41 4.15 10.08 11.83
N HIS A 42 3.77 9.35 12.88
CA HIS A 42 3.35 9.94 14.16
C HIS A 42 4.43 10.79 14.83
N ASN A 43 5.71 10.49 14.59
CA ASN A 43 6.86 11.18 15.17
C ASN A 43 7.52 12.16 14.20
N MET A 44 7.01 12.28 12.97
CA MET A 44 7.56 13.18 11.96
C MET A 44 6.87 14.55 12.04
N ASP A 45 7.63 15.61 11.77
CA ASP A 45 7.08 16.95 11.64
C ASP A 45 5.96 16.98 10.59
N GLY A 46 4.82 17.55 10.99
CA GLY A 46 3.64 17.64 10.12
C GLY A 46 2.87 16.33 9.92
N GLN A 47 3.27 15.21 10.56
CA GLN A 47 2.50 13.95 10.60
C GLN A 47 1.96 13.52 9.22
N PRO A 48 2.84 13.35 8.21
CA PRO A 48 2.42 13.21 6.82
C PRO A 48 1.46 12.03 6.61
N GLY A 49 0.37 12.28 5.90
CA GLY A 49 -0.64 11.25 5.58
C GLY A 49 -1.55 10.83 6.73
N LEU A 50 -1.23 11.21 7.98
CA LEU A 50 -2.12 10.98 9.11
C LEU A 50 -3.32 11.93 9.02
N ARG A 51 -4.50 11.39 9.35
CA ARG A 51 -5.74 12.16 9.45
C ARG A 51 -6.40 11.85 10.78
N VAL A 52 -6.55 12.88 11.62
CA VAL A 52 -7.37 12.80 12.83
C VAL A 52 -8.84 12.76 12.42
N LEU A 53 -9.59 11.82 12.99
CA LEU A 53 -11.03 11.72 12.79
C LEU A 53 -11.75 12.20 14.05
N GLY A 54 -12.65 13.16 13.88
CA GLY A 54 -13.56 13.60 14.93
C GLY A 54 -14.71 12.62 15.19
N ALA A 55 -15.54 12.92 16.18
CA ALA A 55 -16.71 12.12 16.50
C ALA A 55 -17.66 12.03 15.29
N GLY A 56 -17.94 10.81 14.83
CA GLY A 56 -18.82 10.54 13.70
C GLY A 56 -18.16 10.65 12.32
N GLU A 57 -16.92 11.13 12.22
CA GLU A 57 -16.18 11.13 10.96
C GLU A 57 -15.74 9.71 10.57
N LYS A 58 -15.68 9.46 9.27
CA LYS A 58 -15.24 8.19 8.69
C LYS A 58 -14.21 8.45 7.61
N LEU A 59 -13.23 7.58 7.52
CA LEU A 59 -12.29 7.50 6.41
C LEU A 59 -12.46 6.14 5.74
N ASN A 60 -12.61 6.14 4.42
CA ASN A 60 -12.81 4.93 3.64
C ASN A 60 -11.65 4.78 2.66
N PHE A 61 -11.14 3.56 2.55
CA PHE A 61 -10.16 3.18 1.55
C PHE A 61 -10.71 2.04 0.72
N SER A 62 -10.18 1.89 -0.48
CA SER A 62 -10.50 0.76 -1.36
C SER A 62 -9.22 0.27 -2.03
N LEU A 63 -9.16 -1.04 -2.20
CA LEU A 63 -8.09 -1.72 -2.89
C LEU A 63 -8.68 -2.44 -4.09
N LYS A 64 -8.02 -2.33 -5.25
CA LYS A 64 -8.33 -3.17 -6.41
C LYS A 64 -7.08 -3.94 -6.80
N ILE A 65 -7.23 -5.25 -6.91
CA ILE A 65 -6.18 -6.15 -7.41
C ILE A 65 -6.63 -6.63 -8.79
N ILE A 66 -5.78 -6.39 -9.79
CA ILE A 66 -6.00 -6.76 -11.18
C ILE A 66 -4.96 -7.81 -11.53
N ILE A 67 -5.42 -8.90 -12.13
CA ILE A 67 -4.59 -10.01 -12.59
C ILE A 67 -4.79 -10.14 -14.10
N GLU A 68 -3.68 -10.12 -14.83
CA GLU A 68 -3.64 -10.30 -16.29
C GLU A 68 -2.63 -11.39 -16.61
N GLY A 69 -2.88 -12.21 -17.64
CA GLY A 69 -1.86 -13.11 -18.19
C GLY A 69 -0.65 -12.31 -18.68
N ALA A 70 0.52 -12.96 -18.72
CA ALA A 70 1.71 -12.38 -19.36
C ALA A 70 1.53 -12.21 -20.88
#